data_AF-A0A660QS00-F1
#
_entry.id   AF-A0A660QS00-F1
#
_cell.length_a   1.000
_cell.length_b   1.000
_cell.length_c   1.000
_cell.angle_alpha   90.00
_cell.angle_beta   90.00
_cell.angle_gamma   90.00
#
_symmetry.space_group_name_H-M   'P 1'
#
loop_
_entity.id
_entity.type
_entity.pdbx_description
1 polymer ?
#
loop_
_entity_poly.entity_id
_entity_poly.type
_entity_poly.pdbx_seq_one_letter_code
_entity_poly.pdbx_strand_id
1 'polypeptide(L)'
;MGVFAPFDGAGVAAAQAIEEAGLADHIVVVGIDGDPQAFEAMKKGGPFKATVVQDPEGIGQTAVRTAFKLYEGGKIDGKYIYVPSRLVTQQEVINGEASWWEEKVRKWQEQQ
;
A
#
# COMPACT_ATOMS: atom_id res chain seq x y z
N MET A 1 13.70 13.34 -10.94
CA MET A 1 12.43 13.97 -10.50
C MET A 1 11.53 12.88 -9.93
N GLY A 2 10.47 13.22 -9.19
CA GLY A 2 9.59 12.21 -8.59
C GLY A 2 8.13 12.63 -8.58
N VAL A 3 7.25 11.65 -8.69
CA VAL A 3 5.80 11.77 -8.54
C VAL A 3 5.41 11.05 -7.26
N PHE A 4 4.74 11.78 -6.37
CA PHE A 4 4.02 11.20 -5.25
C PHE A 4 2.57 10.98 -5.65
N ALA A 5 2.08 9.76 -5.52
CA ALA A 5 0.69 9.41 -5.76
C ALA A 5 -0.02 9.13 -4.43
N PRO A 6 -1.13 9.82 -4.11
CA PRO A 6 -1.83 9.63 -2.84
C PRO A 6 -2.61 8.31 -2.74
N PHE A 7 -2.76 7.59 -3.85
CA PHE A 7 -3.28 6.22 -3.93
C PHE A 7 -2.65 5.52 -5.14
N ASP A 8 -2.55 4.19 -5.09
CA ASP A 8 -1.77 3.40 -6.04
C ASP A 8 -2.32 3.46 -7.47
N GLY A 9 -3.64 3.51 -7.65
CA GLY A 9 -4.26 3.66 -8.98
C GLY A 9 -3.78 4.90 -9.74
N ALA A 10 -3.66 6.05 -9.08
CA ALA A 10 -3.09 7.26 -9.69
C ALA A 10 -1.59 7.09 -9.98
N GLY A 11 -0.86 6.39 -9.10
CA GLY A 11 0.56 6.09 -9.30
C GLY A 11 0.78 5.20 -10.52
N VAL A 12 -0.05 4.19 -10.73
CA VAL A 12 0.02 3.30 -11.90
C VAL A 12 -0.24 4.08 -13.18
N ALA A 13 -1.25 4.95 -13.21
CA ALA A 13 -1.52 5.81 -14.36
C ALA A 13 -0.35 6.79 -14.64
N ALA A 14 0.24 7.38 -13.60
CA ALA A 14 1.42 8.23 -13.76
C ALA A 14 2.63 7.45 -14.28
N ALA A 15 2.86 6.23 -13.78
CA ALA A 15 3.92 5.37 -14.24
C ALA A 15 3.78 5.03 -15.73
N GLN A 16 2.57 4.70 -16.19
CA GLN A 16 2.28 4.47 -17.61
C GLN A 16 2.58 5.70 -18.47
N ALA A 17 2.11 6.90 -18.06
CA ALA A 17 2.40 8.14 -18.80
C ALA A 17 3.90 8.47 -18.86
N ILE A 18 4.65 8.18 -17.79
CA ILE A 18 6.12 8.36 -17.76
C ILE A 18 6.81 7.37 -18.70
N GLU A 19 6.37 6.11 -18.74
CA GLU A 19 6.88 5.10 -19.66
C GLU A 19 6.61 5.49 -21.12
N GLU A 20 5.38 5.89 -21.44
CA GLU A 20 4.99 6.36 -22.78
C GLU A 20 5.79 7.58 -23.24
N ALA A 21 6.18 8.45 -22.30
CA ALA A 21 7.04 9.61 -22.57
C ALA A 21 8.53 9.25 -22.73
N GLY A 22 8.93 7.99 -22.53
CA GLY A 22 10.33 7.56 -22.57
C GLY A 22 11.17 8.08 -21.39
N LEU A 23 10.53 8.35 -20.25
CA LEU A 23 11.16 8.98 -19.07
C LEU A 23 11.28 8.03 -17.87
N ALA A 24 11.11 6.72 -18.07
CA ALA A 24 11.09 5.72 -17.00
C ALA A 24 12.39 5.69 -16.17
N ASP A 25 13.54 5.99 -16.78
CA ASP A 25 14.85 6.03 -16.10
C ASP A 25 15.12 7.35 -15.35
N HIS A 26 14.23 8.34 -15.49
CA HIS A 26 14.44 9.71 -15.00
C HIS A 26 13.42 10.16 -13.95
N ILE A 27 12.24 9.56 -13.95
CA ILE A 27 11.13 9.91 -13.06
C ILE A 27 10.68 8.68 -12.28
N VAL A 28 10.70 8.80 -10.96
CA VAL A 28 10.21 7.76 -10.05
C VAL A 28 8.79 8.06 -9.59
N VAL A 29 7.99 7.02 -9.36
CA VAL A 29 6.66 7.10 -8.76
C VAL A 29 6.66 6.35 -7.43
N VAL A 30 6.10 6.98 -6.39
CA VAL A 30 5.83 6.34 -5.09
C VAL A 30 4.35 6.51 -4.76
N GLY A 31 3.69 5.40 -4.42
CA GLY A 31 2.27 5.34 -4.11
C GLY A 31 1.95 5.05 -2.64
N ILE A 32 0.66 4.87 -2.38
CA ILE A 32 0.06 4.46 -1.11
C ILE A 32 -1.05 3.46 -1.47
N ASP A 33 -1.19 2.40 -0.67
CA ASP A 33 -2.31 1.45 -0.54
C ASP A 33 -1.79 0.00 -0.53
N GLY A 34 -0.82 -0.32 -1.39
CA GLY A 34 -0.32 -1.68 -1.56
C GLY A 34 -1.17 -2.52 -2.52
N ASP A 35 -1.75 -1.89 -3.54
CA ASP A 35 -2.64 -2.55 -4.49
C ASP A 35 -1.88 -3.57 -5.36
N PRO A 36 -2.52 -4.69 -5.76
CA PRO A 36 -1.91 -5.67 -6.66
C PRO A 36 -1.33 -5.03 -7.94
N GLN A 37 -2.00 -3.99 -8.45
CA GLN A 37 -1.59 -3.25 -9.65
C GLN A 37 -0.24 -2.55 -9.48
N ALA A 38 0.03 -1.99 -8.30
CA ALA A 38 1.32 -1.36 -7.99
C ALA A 38 2.43 -2.42 -7.88
N PHE A 39 2.12 -3.59 -7.31
CA PHE A 39 3.04 -4.72 -7.25
C PHE A 39 3.40 -5.24 -8.65
N GLU A 40 2.41 -5.39 -9.53
CA GLU A 40 2.66 -5.77 -10.93
C GLU A 40 3.47 -4.70 -11.69
N ALA A 41 3.20 -3.41 -11.47
CA ALA A 41 4.01 -2.33 -12.04
C ALA A 41 5.46 -2.37 -11.53
N MET A 42 5.66 -2.62 -10.24
CA MET A 42 6.99 -2.79 -9.64
C MET A 42 7.73 -4.01 -10.24
N LYS A 43 7.08 -5.17 -10.39
CA LYS A 43 7.68 -6.37 -10.99
C LYS A 43 8.13 -6.16 -12.44
N LYS A 44 7.43 -5.33 -13.20
CA LYS A 44 7.82 -4.98 -14.60
C LYS A 44 9.11 -4.17 -14.68
N GLY A 45 9.62 -3.63 -13.57
CA GLY A 45 10.85 -2.83 -13.55
C GLY A 45 10.64 -1.35 -13.91
N GLY A 46 9.39 -0.92 -14.11
CA GLY A 46 9.01 0.43 -14.53
C GLY A 46 9.28 1.53 -13.49
N PRO A 47 8.81 2.77 -13.73
CA PRO A 47 9.08 3.93 -12.88
C PRO A 47 8.38 3.88 -11.52
N PHE A 48 7.42 2.98 -11.30
CA PHE A 48 6.82 2.75 -9.99
C PHE A 48 7.81 2.02 -9.08
N LYS A 49 8.34 2.71 -8.05
CA LYS A 49 9.46 2.23 -7.24
C LYS A 49 9.10 1.84 -5.81
N ALA A 50 7.99 2.31 -5.25
CA ALA A 50 7.56 1.91 -3.92
C ALA A 50 6.08 2.25 -3.66
N THR A 51 5.45 1.55 -2.72
CA THR A 51 4.15 1.91 -2.16
C THR A 51 4.16 1.75 -0.64
N VAL A 52 3.45 2.61 0.08
CA VAL A 52 3.17 2.42 1.51
C VAL A 52 1.90 1.57 1.64
N VAL A 53 2.05 0.32 2.06
CA VAL A 53 0.93 -0.60 2.19
C VAL A 53 0.04 -0.21 3.37
N GLN A 54 -1.28 -0.25 3.17
CA GLN A 54 -2.28 0.00 4.21
C GLN A 54 -2.88 -1.31 4.71
N ASP A 55 -3.28 -1.40 5.97
CA ASP A 55 -3.94 -2.59 6.53
C ASP A 55 -5.44 -2.36 6.81
N PRO A 56 -6.34 -2.41 5.80
CA PRO A 56 -7.78 -2.24 6.00
C PRO A 56 -8.37 -3.20 7.03
N GLU A 57 -7.91 -4.45 7.05
CA GLU A 57 -8.39 -5.46 8.01
C GLU A 57 -7.99 -5.07 9.44
N GLY A 58 -6.71 -4.74 9.65
CA GLY A 58 -6.19 -4.29 10.95
C GLY A 58 -6.85 -3.00 11.44
N ILE A 59 -7.16 -2.08 10.52
CA ILE A 59 -7.95 -0.86 10.79
C ILE A 59 -9.35 -1.23 11.26
N GLY A 60 -10.06 -2.10 10.52
CA GLY A 60 -11.41 -2.55 10.88
C GLY A 60 -11.46 -3.26 12.24
N GLN A 61 -10.56 -4.22 12.46
CA GLN A 61 -10.45 -4.93 13.75
C GLN A 61 -10.16 -3.97 14.91
N THR A 62 -9.26 -3.01 14.70
CA THR A 62 -8.91 -2.01 15.71
C THR A 62 -10.09 -1.08 16.02
N ALA A 63 -10.85 -0.67 15.00
CA ALA A 63 -12.05 0.14 15.17
C ALA A 63 -13.12 -0.60 15.99
N VAL A 64 -13.44 -1.86 15.63
CA VAL A 64 -14.44 -2.67 16.34
C VAL A 64 -14.01 -2.92 17.78
N ARG A 65 -12.76 -3.37 18.01
CA ARG A 65 -12.22 -3.60 19.36
C ARG A 65 -12.27 -2.34 20.23
N THR A 66 -11.95 -1.18 19.64
CA THR A 66 -12.01 0.10 20.34
C THR A 66 -13.44 0.48 20.73
N ALA A 67 -14.40 0.28 19.83
CA ALA A 67 -15.81 0.55 20.10
C ALA A 67 -16.33 -0.33 21.25
N PHE A 68 -16.02 -1.63 21.26
CA PHE A 68 -16.39 -2.53 22.37
C PHE A 68 -15.73 -2.13 23.69
N LYS A 69 -14.43 -1.78 23.69
CA LYS A 69 -13.73 -1.31 24.90
C LYS A 69 -14.44 -0.10 25.52
N LEU A 70 -14.88 0.85 24.70
CA LEU A 70 -15.61 2.03 25.17
C LEU A 70 -17.01 1.67 25.69
N TYR A 71 -17.72 0.76 25.02
CA TYR A 71 -19.01 0.25 25.44
C TYR A 71 -18.96 -0.41 26.84
N GLU A 72 -17.88 -1.13 27.14
CA GLU A 72 -17.64 -1.77 28.44
C GLU A 72 -17.14 -0.80 29.54
N GLY A 73 -17.12 0.52 29.28
CA GLY A 73 -16.70 1.53 30.23
C GLY A 73 -15.18 1.75 30.29
N GLY A 74 -14.42 1.14 29.37
CA GLY A 74 -13.00 1.39 29.20
C GLY A 74 -12.70 2.78 28.64
N LYS A 75 -11.40 3.13 28.57
CA LYS A 75 -10.92 4.42 28.04
C LYS A 75 -9.92 4.22 26.91
N ILE A 76 -9.81 5.21 26.04
CA ILE A 76 -8.77 5.30 25.02
C ILE A 76 -7.78 6.41 25.38
N ASP A 77 -6.51 6.18 25.06
CA ASP A 77 -5.45 7.17 25.28
C ASP A 77 -5.36 8.08 24.05
N GLY A 78 -5.92 9.28 24.17
CA GLY A 78 -5.87 10.29 23.12
C GLY A 78 -6.97 10.19 22.05
N LYS A 79 -6.80 10.99 21.00
CA LYS A 79 -7.78 11.15 19.89
C LYS A 79 -7.50 10.25 18.69
N TYR A 80 -6.31 9.67 18.61
CA TYR A 80 -5.84 8.94 17.44
C TYR A 80 -5.31 7.58 17.86
N ILE A 81 -5.68 6.55 17.09
CA ILE A 81 -5.11 5.22 17.19
C ILE A 81 -4.42 4.95 15.86
N TYR A 82 -3.10 4.84 15.88
CA TYR A 82 -2.31 4.57 14.69
C TYR A 82 -2.22 3.06 14.47
N VAL A 83 -2.61 2.62 13.27
CA VAL A 83 -2.36 1.25 12.81
C VAL A 83 -1.06 1.27 12.01
N PRO A 84 -0.11 0.36 12.28
CA PRO A 84 1.16 0.33 11.56
C PRO A 84 0.96 0.14 10.06
N SER A 85 1.73 0.90 9.28
CA SER A 85 1.91 0.71 7.84
C SER A 85 3.38 0.42 7.53
N ARG A 86 3.69 -0.02 6.31
CA ARG A 86 5.05 -0.32 5.89
C ARG A 86 5.29 0.17 4.47
N LEU A 87 6.47 0.76 4.23
CA LEU A 87 6.97 0.99 2.88
C LEU A 87 7.42 -0.33 2.27
N VAL A 88 6.94 -0.64 1.07
CA VAL A 88 7.40 -1.76 0.25
C VAL A 88 8.03 -1.20 -1.01
N THR A 89 9.28 -1.57 -1.25
CA THR A 89 10.05 -1.13 -2.43
C THR A 89 9.99 -2.13 -3.57
N GLN A 90 10.24 -1.66 -4.79
CA GLN A 90 10.36 -2.51 -5.98
C GLN A 90 11.41 -3.61 -5.79
N GLN A 91 12.52 -3.33 -5.10
CA GLN A 91 13.56 -4.32 -4.85
C GLN A 91 13.05 -5.45 -3.95
N GLU A 92 12.33 -5.13 -2.86
CA GLU A 92 11.72 -6.13 -1.99
C GLU A 92 10.70 -6.99 -2.75
N VAL A 93 9.93 -6.40 -3.67
CA VAL A 93 8.98 -7.14 -4.52
C VAL A 93 9.71 -8.08 -5.46
N ILE A 94 10.75 -7.61 -6.16
CA ILE A 94 11.55 -8.43 -7.09
C ILE A 94 12.25 -9.57 -6.35
N ASN A 95 12.73 -9.34 -5.14
CA ASN A 95 13.39 -10.35 -4.31
C ASN A 95 12.40 -11.34 -3.65
N GLY A 96 11.09 -11.12 -3.76
CA GLY A 96 10.07 -11.93 -3.10
C GLY A 96 9.92 -11.68 -1.59
N GLU A 97 10.59 -10.65 -1.07
CA GLU A 97 10.55 -10.25 0.35
C GLU A 97 9.21 -9.63 0.76
N ALA A 98 8.40 -9.23 -0.23
CA ALA A 98 7.04 -8.70 -0.05
C ALA A 98 5.92 -9.74 -0.24
N SER A 99 6.26 -11.02 -0.45
CA SER A 99 5.29 -12.11 -0.72
C SER A 99 4.23 -12.29 0.38
N TRP A 100 4.56 -11.97 1.64
CA TRP A 100 3.62 -11.98 2.76
C TRP A 100 2.45 -11.02 2.56
N TRP A 101 2.68 -9.88 1.90
CA TRP A 101 1.65 -8.89 1.62
C TRP A 101 0.75 -9.36 0.48
N GLU A 102 1.35 -9.84 -0.60
CA GLU A 102 0.61 -10.37 -1.76
C GLU A 102 -0.26 -11.57 -1.36
N GLU A 103 0.23 -12.45 -0.48
CA GLU A 103 -0.55 -13.55 0.05
C GLU A 103 -1.71 -13.06 0.92
N LYS A 104 -1.48 -12.04 1.76
CA LYS A 104 -2.54 -11.43 2.58
C LYS A 104 -3.64 -10.82 1.68
N VAL A 105 -3.27 -10.03 0.68
CA VAL A 105 -4.22 -9.41 -0.26
C VAL A 105 -4.99 -10.47 -1.05
N ARG A 106 -4.31 -11.53 -1.53
CA ARG A 106 -4.97 -12.66 -2.21
C ARG A 106 -6.00 -13.33 -1.31
N LYS A 107 -5.62 -13.68 -0.08
CA LYS A 107 -6.52 -14.31 0.90
C LYS A 107 -7.70 -13.41 1.25
N TRP A 108 -7.48 -12.10 1.31
CA TRP A 108 -8.56 -11.15 1.47
C TRP A 108 -9.48 -11.25 0.27
N GLN A 109 -9.02 -11.01 -0.96
CA GLN A 109 -9.86 -11.03 -2.17
C GLN A 109 -10.68 -12.30 -2.36
N GLU A 110 -10.17 -13.48 -1.99
CA GLU A 110 -10.90 -14.76 -2.08
C GLU A 110 -12.12 -14.87 -1.14
N GLN A 111 -12.20 -14.01 -0.13
CA GLN A 111 -13.30 -13.99 0.86
C GLN A 111 -14.46 -13.06 0.47
N GLN A 112 -14.38 -12.36 -0.68
CA GLN A 112 -15.44 -11.49 -1.22
C GLN A 112 -15.66 -11.76 -2.71
#